data_AF-A0AAW4CZG7-F1
#
_entry.id   AF-A0AAW4CZG7-F1
#
_cell.length_a   1.000
_cell.length_b   1.000
_cell.length_c   1.000
_cell.angle_alpha   90.00
_cell.angle_beta   90.00
_cell.angle_gamma   90.00
#
_symmetry.space_group_name_H-M   'P 1'
#
loop_
_entity.id
_entity.type
_entity.pdbx_description
1 polymer ?
#
loop_
_entity_poly.entity_id
_entity_poly.type
_entity_poly.pdbx_seq_one_letter_code
_entity_poly.pdbx_strand_id
1 'polypeptide(L)'
;MIFQKSVLKNKTNALDFVGYTLVVTIFSAYLTYGICAIYGLSGSEGKVTALDVINGLAAIATASAFVLALLQYRKNIIQQRQQIVAAEAKALIEKMVEAASKIKTGSDTSLKNLDKSLTDLANIAVGFSEIYRSLNEDVERAIVRMRWQDMYYGHLVPALQKLDLIELLSNESEIDKAKLEAAKIGSVANARHSNVLPLYEKFFVYEEVLKGAQFADYDLKGKLPSLDSFVIYYINKFHTNDLMYGILNQIDIRVHAPLLAAAKPSDFAFADLQEKNKAP
;
A
#
# COMPACT_ATOMS: atom_id res chain seq x y z
N MET A 1 16.84 4.58 -9.07
CA MET A 1 17.43 3.22 -8.90
C MET A 1 16.82 2.62 -7.63
N ILE A 2 15.55 2.20 -7.68
CA ILE A 2 14.74 1.87 -6.48
C ILE A 2 14.92 0.40 -6.03
N PHE A 3 15.30 -0.48 -6.96
CA PHE A 3 15.56 -1.89 -6.65
C PHE A 3 17.05 -2.18 -6.54
N GLN A 4 17.47 -2.62 -5.36
CA GLN A 4 18.84 -3.06 -5.12
C GLN A 4 19.04 -4.42 -5.81
N LYS A 5 19.85 -4.48 -6.88
CA LYS A 5 20.30 -5.75 -7.47
C LYS A 5 20.87 -6.66 -6.38
N SER A 6 20.51 -7.94 -6.39
CA SER A 6 20.94 -8.96 -5.41
C SER A 6 22.45 -8.98 -5.14
N VAL A 7 23.25 -8.57 -6.13
CA VAL A 7 24.71 -8.40 -6.07
C VAL A 7 25.17 -7.52 -4.90
N LEU A 8 24.39 -6.50 -4.52
CA LEU A 8 24.72 -5.61 -3.41
C LEU A 8 24.40 -6.23 -2.04
N LYS A 9 23.42 -7.14 -1.96
CA LYS A 9 23.07 -7.84 -0.71
C LYS A 9 24.23 -8.72 -0.24
N ASN A 10 24.89 -9.41 -1.18
CA ASN A 10 26.10 -10.21 -0.89
C ASN A 10 27.30 -9.35 -0.49
N LYS A 11 27.48 -8.17 -1.11
CA LYS A 11 28.52 -7.22 -0.67
C LYS A 11 28.29 -6.68 0.73
N THR A 12 27.03 -6.50 1.13
CA THR A 12 26.67 -6.03 2.48
C THR A 12 27.04 -7.10 3.53
N ASN A 13 26.69 -8.37 3.27
CA ASN A 13 27.05 -9.49 4.16
C ASN A 13 28.57 -9.69 4.32
N ALA A 14 29.35 -9.51 3.26
CA ALA A 14 30.82 -9.60 3.35
C ALA A 14 31.43 -8.44 4.16
N LEU A 15 30.88 -7.22 3.99
CA LEU A 15 31.29 -6.05 4.77
C LEU A 15 30.85 -6.14 6.23
N ASP A 16 29.73 -6.82 6.50
CA ASP A 16 29.25 -7.14 7.84
C ASP A 16 30.17 -8.14 8.51
N PHE A 17 30.56 -9.22 7.82
CA PHE A 17 31.54 -10.18 8.32
C PHE A 17 32.87 -9.51 8.66
N VAL A 18 33.41 -8.68 7.76
CA VAL A 18 34.63 -7.90 8.03
C VAL A 18 34.44 -6.98 9.23
N GLY A 19 33.31 -6.26 9.31
CA GLY A 19 33.00 -5.38 10.44
C GLY A 19 32.92 -6.12 11.77
N TYR A 20 32.21 -7.25 11.83
CA TYR A 20 32.13 -8.09 13.03
C TYR A 20 33.50 -8.67 13.40
N THR A 21 34.29 -9.10 12.42
CA THR A 21 35.63 -9.63 12.65
C THR A 21 36.56 -8.56 13.23
N LEU A 22 36.49 -7.33 12.70
CA LEU A 22 37.24 -6.18 13.22
C LEU A 22 36.82 -5.85 14.66
N VAL A 23 35.52 -5.83 14.96
CA VAL A 23 35.01 -5.59 16.31
C VAL A 23 35.48 -6.68 17.28
N VAL A 24 35.36 -7.95 16.91
CA VAL A 24 35.82 -9.08 17.75
C VAL A 24 37.33 -9.04 17.98
N THR A 25 38.10 -8.74 16.94
CA THR A 25 39.57 -8.67 17.03
C THR A 25 40.00 -7.53 17.95
N ILE A 26 39.41 -6.34 17.76
CA ILE A 26 39.63 -5.17 18.61
C ILE A 26 39.25 -5.49 20.06
N PHE A 27 38.07 -6.09 20.28
CA PHE A 27 37.60 -6.45 21.62
C PHE A 27 38.51 -7.49 22.30
N SER A 28 38.97 -8.50 21.57
CA SER A 28 39.92 -9.51 22.09
C SER A 28 41.28 -8.92 22.42
N ALA A 29 41.78 -7.99 21.61
CA ALA A 29 43.04 -7.28 21.87
C ALA A 29 42.92 -6.43 23.13
N TYR A 30 41.76 -5.79 23.36
CA TYR A 30 41.48 -5.02 24.56
C TYR A 30 41.33 -5.87 25.82
N LEU A 31 40.65 -7.01 25.72
CA LEU A 31 40.52 -7.95 26.84
C LEU A 31 41.89 -8.48 27.27
N THR A 32 42.75 -8.79 26.28
CA THR A 32 44.13 -9.23 26.51
C THR A 32 44.98 -8.13 27.12
N TYR A 33 44.89 -6.89 26.62
CA TYR A 33 45.61 -5.74 27.18
C TYR A 33 45.19 -5.44 28.62
N GLY A 34 43.88 -5.48 28.91
CA GLY A 34 43.35 -5.28 30.26
C GLY A 34 43.85 -6.33 31.25
N ILE A 35 43.85 -7.61 30.85
CA ILE A 35 44.40 -8.71 31.66
C ILE A 35 45.91 -8.51 31.90
N CYS A 36 46.69 -8.16 30.87
CA CYS A 36 48.12 -7.91 30.99
C CYS A 36 48.45 -6.69 31.87
N ALA A 37 47.64 -5.62 31.82
CA ALA A 37 47.83 -4.44 32.65
C ALA A 37 47.53 -4.72 34.14
N ILE A 38 46.47 -5.49 34.45
CA ILE A 38 46.16 -5.94 35.81
C ILE A 38 47.28 -6.85 36.34
N TYR A 39 47.79 -7.77 35.51
CA TYR A 39 48.89 -8.65 35.87
C TYR A 39 50.21 -7.87 36.10
N GLY A 40 50.48 -6.85 35.27
CA GLY A 40 51.64 -5.98 35.41
C GLY A 40 51.60 -5.04 36.62
N LEU A 41 50.41 -4.62 37.06
CA LEU A 41 50.19 -3.83 38.28
C LEU A 41 50.24 -4.69 39.57
N SER A 42 49.98 -6.00 39.47
CA SER A 42 49.96 -6.92 40.61
C SER A 42 51.25 -7.74 40.80
N GLY A 43 52.14 -7.77 39.80
CA GLY A 43 53.44 -8.46 39.85
C GLY A 43 54.62 -7.53 40.12
N SER A 44 55.59 -7.99 40.93
CA SER A 44 56.71 -7.22 41.49
C SER A 44 57.80 -6.74 40.52
N GLU A 45 57.60 -6.78 39.19
CA GLU A 45 58.58 -6.32 38.19
C GLU A 45 57.98 -5.41 37.09
N GLY A 46 56.72 -5.01 37.19
CA GLY A 46 56.01 -4.29 36.12
C GLY A 46 56.33 -2.79 36.02
N LYS A 47 57.09 -2.39 34.99
CA LYS A 47 57.21 -0.99 34.52
C LYS A 47 55.99 -0.59 33.66
N VAL A 48 54.77 -0.71 34.19
CA VAL A 48 53.58 -0.15 33.53
C VAL A 48 53.21 1.12 34.27
N THR A 49 53.32 2.26 33.60
CA THR A 49 53.06 3.57 34.18
C THR A 49 51.56 3.87 34.12
N ALA A 50 51.01 4.64 35.07
CA ALA A 50 49.61 5.08 35.02
C ALA A 50 49.25 5.78 33.68
N LEU A 51 50.22 6.44 33.05
CA LEU A 51 50.13 7.02 31.71
C LEU A 51 49.84 5.98 30.62
N ASP A 52 50.39 4.77 30.70
CA ASP A 52 50.18 3.72 29.71
C ASP A 52 48.74 3.19 29.78
N VAL A 53 48.20 3.05 30.99
CA VAL A 53 46.80 2.66 31.22
C VAL A 53 45.85 3.73 30.67
N ILE A 54 46.15 5.02 30.89
CA ILE A 54 45.35 6.15 30.37
C ILE A 54 45.40 6.19 28.83
N ASN A 55 46.57 6.01 28.22
CA ASN A 55 46.71 5.95 26.77
C ASN A 55 45.97 4.74 26.17
N GLY A 56 46.02 3.59 26.84
CA GLY A 56 45.24 2.41 26.47
C GLY A 56 43.73 2.65 26.53
N LEU A 57 43.24 3.28 27.61
CA LEU A 57 41.83 3.66 27.76
C LEU A 57 41.39 4.69 26.71
N ALA A 58 42.24 5.65 26.37
CA ALA A 58 41.97 6.62 25.31
C ALA A 58 41.81 5.92 23.95
N ALA A 59 42.70 4.99 23.62
CA ALA A 59 42.61 4.21 22.39
C ALA A 59 41.32 3.36 22.34
N ILE A 60 40.90 2.77 23.47
CA ILE A 60 39.62 2.03 23.61
C ILE A 60 38.43 2.94 23.34
N ALA A 61 38.40 4.12 23.95
CA ALA A 61 37.32 5.08 23.77
C ALA A 61 37.22 5.53 22.30
N THR A 62 38.36 5.80 21.65
CA THR A 62 38.41 6.18 20.24
C THR A 62 37.91 5.07 19.33
N ALA A 63 38.36 3.82 19.50
CA ALA A 63 37.89 2.71 18.67
C ALA A 63 36.39 2.43 18.86
N SER A 64 35.90 2.51 20.10
CA SER A 64 34.48 2.37 20.42
C SER A 64 33.64 3.47 19.76
N ALA A 65 34.13 4.71 19.77
CA ALA A 65 33.49 5.83 19.08
C ALA A 65 33.43 5.60 17.56
N PHE A 66 34.48 5.06 16.93
CA PHE A 66 34.48 4.70 15.51
C PHE A 66 33.46 3.60 15.18
N VAL A 67 33.37 2.56 16.01
CA VAL A 67 32.38 1.47 15.82
C VAL A 67 30.95 2.03 15.93
N LEU A 68 30.67 2.86 16.94
CA LEU A 68 29.37 3.51 17.10
C LEU A 68 29.04 4.43 15.93
N ALA A 69 30.02 5.21 15.44
CA ALA A 69 29.85 6.06 14.27
C ALA A 69 29.50 5.26 13.01
N LEU A 70 30.13 4.11 12.79
CA LEU A 70 29.80 3.21 11.67
C LEU A 70 28.39 2.63 11.79
N LEU A 71 27.98 2.19 12.98
CA LEU A 71 26.63 1.70 13.23
C LEU A 71 25.58 2.79 13.01
N GLN A 72 25.85 4.01 13.48
CA GLN A 72 24.98 5.16 13.30
C GLN A 72 24.87 5.58 11.84
N TYR A 73 25.98 5.59 11.09
CA TYR A 73 26.00 5.88 9.67
C TYR A 73 25.12 4.89 8.88
N ARG A 74 25.22 3.59 9.17
CA ARG A 74 24.39 2.56 8.53
C ARG A 74 22.92 2.74 8.85
N LYS A 75 22.58 2.98 10.12
CA LYS A 75 21.20 3.25 10.55
C LYS A 75 20.63 4.47 9.82
N ASN A 76 21.43 5.55 9.70
CA ASN A 76 21.03 6.76 8.99
C ASN A 76 20.77 6.52 7.49
N ILE A 77 21.60 5.73 6.80
CA ILE A 77 21.36 5.39 5.38
C ILE A 77 20.03 4.65 5.20
N ILE A 78 19.76 3.66 6.05
CA ILE A 78 18.52 2.89 5.97
C ILE A 78 17.32 3.80 6.21
N GLN A 79 17.38 4.64 7.23
CA GLN A 79 16.33 5.60 7.54
C GLN A 79 16.10 6.61 6.41
N GLN A 80 17.17 7.18 5.83
CA GLN A 80 17.07 8.08 4.67
C GLN A 80 16.42 7.40 3.47
N ARG A 81 16.77 6.14 3.20
CA ARG A 81 16.12 5.35 2.14
C ARG A 81 14.63 5.17 2.41
N GLN A 82 14.25 4.78 3.63
CA GLN A 82 12.84 4.60 4.00
C GLN A 82 12.06 5.90 3.85
N GLN A 83 12.65 7.05 4.21
CA GLN A 83 12.04 8.37 3.98
C GLN A 83 11.82 8.67 2.50
N ILE A 84 12.79 8.37 1.62
CA ILE A 84 12.64 8.56 0.17
C ILE A 84 11.55 7.65 -0.40
N VAL A 85 11.55 6.37 -0.04
CA VAL A 85 10.54 5.40 -0.48
C VAL A 85 9.15 5.82 0.00
N ALA A 86 9.03 6.28 1.24
CA ALA A 86 7.77 6.77 1.78
C ALA A 86 7.29 8.07 1.13
N ALA A 87 8.21 8.97 0.75
CA ALA A 87 7.88 10.17 0.00
C ALA A 87 7.34 9.83 -1.39
N GLU A 88 7.94 8.87 -2.10
CA GLU A 88 7.45 8.40 -3.39
C GLU A 88 6.07 7.73 -3.24
N ALA A 89 5.86 6.91 -2.19
CA ALA A 89 4.55 6.32 -1.91
C ALA A 89 3.47 7.38 -1.68
N LYS A 90 3.78 8.45 -0.94
CA LYS A 90 2.87 9.59 -0.74
C LYS A 90 2.57 10.30 -2.05
N ALA A 91 3.57 10.54 -2.89
CA ALA A 91 3.37 11.16 -4.21
C ALA A 91 2.48 10.30 -5.12
N LEU A 92 2.59 8.97 -5.06
CA LEU A 92 1.67 8.08 -5.76
C LEU A 92 0.25 8.17 -5.20
N ILE A 93 0.07 8.26 -3.88
CA ILE A 93 -1.25 8.46 -3.27
C ILE A 93 -1.86 9.79 -3.72
N GLU A 94 -1.08 10.87 -3.81
CA GLU A 94 -1.56 12.15 -4.34
C GLU A 94 -2.04 12.02 -5.80
N LYS A 95 -1.32 11.26 -6.63
CA LYS A 95 -1.78 10.93 -7.99
C LYS A 95 -3.07 10.10 -7.98
N MET A 96 -3.26 9.21 -7.02
CA MET A 96 -4.52 8.47 -6.86
C MET A 96 -5.67 9.42 -6.50
N VAL A 97 -5.44 10.39 -5.60
CA VAL A 97 -6.42 11.43 -5.26
C VAL A 97 -6.79 12.25 -6.51
N GLU A 98 -5.80 12.65 -7.31
CA GLU A 98 -6.04 13.35 -8.57
C GLU A 98 -6.79 12.50 -9.60
N ALA A 99 -6.51 11.20 -9.68
CA ALA A 99 -7.23 10.30 -10.58
C ALA A 99 -8.69 10.10 -10.12
N ALA A 100 -8.91 9.99 -8.81
CA ALA A 100 -10.24 9.91 -8.22
C ALA A 100 -11.06 11.20 -8.44
N SER A 101 -10.43 12.39 -8.35
CA SER A 101 -11.11 13.66 -8.59
C SER A 101 -11.47 13.91 -10.06
N LYS A 102 -10.84 13.19 -10.99
CA LYS A 102 -11.17 13.22 -12.43
C LYS A 102 -12.38 12.35 -12.80
N ILE A 103 -12.91 11.57 -11.87
CA ILE A 103 -14.16 10.81 -12.07
C ILE A 103 -15.30 11.82 -12.19
N LYS A 104 -15.89 11.90 -13.38
CA LYS A 104 -17.08 12.72 -13.65
C LYS A 104 -18.30 12.01 -13.09
N THR A 105 -19.11 12.75 -12.34
CA THR A 105 -20.28 12.24 -11.62
C THR A 105 -21.51 13.11 -11.91
N GLY A 106 -22.71 12.65 -11.54
CA GLY A 106 -23.96 13.34 -11.86
C GLY A 106 -24.27 13.31 -13.36
N SER A 107 -24.72 14.43 -13.92
CA SER A 107 -25.09 14.55 -15.34
C SER A 107 -23.93 14.30 -16.31
N ASP A 108 -22.69 14.50 -15.86
CA ASP A 108 -21.48 14.30 -16.66
C ASP A 108 -20.93 12.86 -16.57
N THR A 109 -21.65 11.95 -15.88
CA THR A 109 -21.24 10.55 -15.75
C THR A 109 -21.16 9.91 -17.14
N SER A 110 -19.99 9.36 -17.48
CA SER A 110 -19.77 8.71 -18.77
C SER A 110 -18.87 7.50 -18.63
N LEU A 111 -19.18 6.44 -19.38
CA LEU A 111 -18.41 5.20 -19.36
C LEU A 111 -16.95 5.40 -19.75
N LYS A 112 -16.71 6.19 -20.80
CA LYS A 112 -15.36 6.47 -21.28
C LYS A 112 -14.50 7.17 -20.22
N ASN A 113 -15.07 8.11 -19.46
CA ASN A 113 -14.33 8.76 -18.38
C ASN A 113 -14.14 7.81 -17.20
N LEU A 114 -15.18 7.04 -16.83
CA LEU A 114 -15.10 6.08 -15.75
C LEU A 114 -14.01 5.04 -16.02
N ASP A 115 -14.02 4.38 -17.17
CA ASP A 115 -13.02 3.38 -17.54
C ASP A 115 -11.60 3.97 -17.56
N LYS A 116 -11.43 5.17 -18.10
CA LYS A 116 -10.15 5.88 -18.07
C LYS A 116 -9.67 6.12 -16.63
N SER A 117 -10.55 6.62 -15.76
CA SER A 117 -10.20 6.86 -14.35
C SER A 117 -9.88 5.57 -13.60
N LEU A 118 -10.62 4.48 -13.84
CA LEU A 118 -10.33 3.16 -13.27
C LEU A 118 -8.98 2.63 -13.76
N THR A 119 -8.67 2.82 -15.05
CA THR A 119 -7.38 2.45 -15.65
C THR A 119 -6.22 3.23 -15.03
N ASP A 120 -6.37 4.55 -14.89
CA ASP A 120 -5.37 5.41 -14.27
C ASP A 120 -5.13 4.99 -12.80
N LEU A 121 -6.21 4.77 -12.04
CA LEU A 121 -6.14 4.31 -10.66
C LEU A 121 -5.46 2.95 -10.52
N ALA A 122 -5.80 1.98 -11.38
CA ALA A 122 -5.20 0.65 -11.38
C ALA A 122 -3.71 0.71 -11.70
N ASN A 123 -3.32 1.49 -12.71
CA ASN A 123 -1.91 1.67 -13.09
C ASN A 123 -1.07 2.28 -11.96
N ILE A 124 -1.60 3.31 -11.29
CA ILE A 124 -0.92 3.93 -10.14
C ILE A 124 -0.82 2.93 -8.98
N ALA A 125 -1.86 2.11 -8.75
CA ALA A 125 -1.88 1.12 -7.68
C ALA A 125 -0.82 0.03 -7.85
N VAL A 126 -0.56 -0.42 -9.08
CA VAL A 126 0.53 -1.39 -9.37
C VAL A 126 1.85 -0.83 -8.83
N GLY A 127 2.21 0.39 -9.21
CA GLY A 127 3.45 1.03 -8.76
C GLY A 127 3.49 1.26 -7.24
N PHE A 128 2.37 1.72 -6.67
CA PHE A 128 2.25 1.92 -5.22
C PHE A 128 2.42 0.62 -4.45
N SER A 129 1.81 -0.48 -4.91
CA SER A 129 1.86 -1.78 -4.23
C SER A 129 3.30 -2.29 -4.06
N GLU A 130 4.13 -2.08 -5.07
CA GLU A 130 5.53 -2.50 -5.06
C GLU A 130 6.38 -1.62 -4.12
N ILE A 131 6.19 -0.30 -4.17
CA ILE A 131 6.88 0.63 -3.28
C ILE A 131 6.47 0.39 -1.83
N TYR A 132 5.18 0.22 -1.57
CA TYR A 132 4.64 -0.01 -0.25
C TYR A 132 5.15 -1.31 0.38
N ARG A 133 5.27 -2.40 -0.40
CA ARG A 133 5.90 -3.65 0.05
C ARG A 133 7.37 -3.52 0.42
N SER A 134 8.06 -2.52 -0.13
CA SER A 134 9.48 -2.25 0.17
C SER A 134 9.68 -1.40 1.43
N LEU A 135 8.61 -0.85 2.01
CA LEU A 135 8.67 -0.13 3.27
C LEU A 135 8.80 -1.10 4.44
N ASN A 136 9.70 -0.76 5.36
CA ASN A 136 9.80 -1.48 6.62
C ASN A 136 8.60 -1.16 7.51
N GLU A 137 8.26 -2.09 8.41
CA GLU A 137 7.24 -1.85 9.44
C GLU A 137 7.77 -0.82 10.45
N ASP A 138 7.45 0.45 10.22
CA ASP A 138 7.85 1.59 11.03
C ASP A 138 6.85 2.75 10.83
N VAL A 139 7.13 3.90 11.46
CA VAL A 139 6.34 5.14 11.39
C VAL A 139 6.05 5.54 9.95
N GLU A 140 7.02 5.43 9.04
CA GLU A 140 6.84 5.78 7.63
C GLU A 140 5.72 4.97 6.97
N ARG A 141 5.68 3.66 7.21
CA ARG A 141 4.63 2.78 6.65
C ARG A 141 3.27 3.08 7.28
N ALA A 142 3.23 3.36 8.59
CA ALA A 142 2.01 3.79 9.26
C ALA A 142 1.45 5.09 8.66
N ILE A 143 2.30 6.08 8.38
CA ILE A 143 1.89 7.33 7.72
C ILE A 143 1.35 7.04 6.32
N VAL A 144 2.01 6.17 5.54
CA VAL A 144 1.54 5.80 4.20
C VAL A 144 0.16 5.11 4.26
N ARG A 145 -0.08 4.22 5.22
CA ARG A 145 -1.41 3.62 5.47
C ARG A 145 -2.46 4.69 5.74
N MET A 146 -2.18 5.62 6.65
CA MET A 146 -3.12 6.71 6.98
C MET A 146 -3.46 7.56 5.75
N ARG A 147 -2.46 7.91 4.94
CA ARG A 147 -2.67 8.68 3.69
C ARG A 147 -3.45 7.89 2.65
N TRP A 148 -3.22 6.59 2.54
CA TRP A 148 -3.97 5.75 1.62
C TRP A 148 -5.44 5.60 2.07
N GLN A 149 -5.69 5.47 3.37
CA GLN A 149 -7.05 5.46 3.93
C GLN A 149 -7.77 6.79 3.69
N ASP A 150 -7.08 7.92 3.88
CA ASP A 150 -7.61 9.25 3.58
C ASP A 150 -7.96 9.41 2.09
N MET A 151 -7.08 8.96 1.19
CA MET A 151 -7.39 8.88 -0.25
C MET A 151 -8.62 8.01 -0.52
N TYR A 152 -8.69 6.82 0.09
CA TYR A 152 -9.77 5.88 -0.15
C TYR A 152 -11.12 6.39 0.35
N TYR A 153 -11.23 6.72 1.63
CA TYR A 153 -12.49 7.14 2.26
C TYR A 153 -12.85 8.60 2.02
N GLY A 154 -11.85 9.48 1.88
CA GLY A 154 -12.03 10.92 1.71
C GLY A 154 -12.24 11.35 0.26
N HIS A 155 -11.70 10.61 -0.71
CA HIS A 155 -11.74 11.01 -2.13
C HIS A 155 -12.37 9.96 -3.03
N LEU A 156 -11.91 8.72 -2.98
CA LEU A 156 -12.33 7.68 -3.92
C LEU A 156 -13.77 7.20 -3.66
N VAL A 157 -14.09 6.77 -2.44
CA VAL A 157 -15.43 6.28 -2.08
C VAL A 157 -16.51 7.35 -2.34
N PRO A 158 -16.34 8.62 -1.94
CA PRO A 158 -17.32 9.66 -2.28
C PRO A 158 -17.52 9.85 -3.79
N ALA A 159 -16.46 9.75 -4.59
CA ALA A 159 -16.58 9.84 -6.05
C ALA A 159 -17.37 8.65 -6.62
N LEU A 160 -17.06 7.43 -6.18
CA LEU A 160 -17.73 6.21 -6.63
C LEU A 160 -19.20 6.15 -6.17
N GLN A 161 -19.51 6.65 -4.97
CA GLN A 161 -20.87 6.75 -4.47
C GLN A 161 -21.70 7.82 -5.19
N LYS A 162 -21.07 8.83 -5.79
CA LYS A 162 -21.76 9.86 -6.59
C LYS A 162 -22.01 9.45 -8.04
N LEU A 163 -21.40 8.37 -8.52
CA LEU A 163 -21.71 7.81 -9.84
C LEU A 163 -23.20 7.46 -9.91
N ASP A 164 -23.83 7.79 -11.03
CA ASP A 164 -25.22 7.45 -11.29
C ASP A 164 -25.39 6.59 -12.53
N LEU A 165 -25.91 5.38 -12.36
CA LEU A 165 -26.23 4.48 -13.46
C LEU A 165 -27.30 5.09 -14.36
N ILE A 166 -28.30 5.77 -13.80
CA ILE A 166 -29.40 6.32 -14.60
C ILE A 166 -28.87 7.41 -15.53
N GLU A 167 -28.07 8.34 -15.01
CA GLU A 167 -27.41 9.38 -15.82
C GLU A 167 -26.49 8.75 -16.87
N LEU A 168 -25.70 7.74 -16.47
CA LEU A 168 -24.81 7.00 -17.37
C LEU A 168 -25.59 6.38 -18.54
N LEU A 169 -26.69 5.67 -18.26
CA LEU A 169 -27.51 5.04 -19.30
C LEU A 169 -28.25 6.09 -20.14
N SER A 170 -28.68 7.21 -19.55
CA SER A 170 -29.36 8.29 -20.27
C SER A 170 -28.48 9.02 -21.29
N ASN A 171 -27.16 8.95 -21.08
CA ASN A 171 -26.14 9.51 -21.96
C ASN A 171 -25.78 8.58 -23.14
N GLU A 172 -26.25 7.32 -23.13
CA GLU A 172 -26.06 6.38 -24.23
C GLU A 172 -27.17 6.57 -25.28
N SER A 173 -26.79 6.70 -26.55
CA SER A 173 -27.73 7.01 -27.64
C SER A 173 -28.75 5.90 -27.94
N GLU A 174 -28.50 4.68 -27.48
CA GLU A 174 -29.29 3.49 -27.78
C GLU A 174 -30.42 3.23 -26.76
N ILE A 175 -30.48 4.02 -25.69
CA ILE A 175 -31.41 3.81 -24.57
C ILE A 175 -32.57 4.80 -24.61
N ASP A 176 -33.79 4.27 -24.60
CA ASP A 176 -35.01 5.07 -24.48
C ASP A 176 -35.18 5.61 -23.06
N LYS A 177 -35.14 6.95 -22.94
CA LYS A 177 -35.26 7.67 -21.66
C LYS A 177 -36.59 7.38 -20.93
N ALA A 178 -37.68 7.20 -21.66
CA ALA A 178 -38.98 6.93 -21.04
C ALA A 178 -39.00 5.53 -20.39
N LYS A 179 -38.39 4.53 -21.05
CA LYS A 179 -38.24 3.18 -20.50
C LYS A 179 -37.28 3.16 -19.31
N LEU A 180 -36.21 3.93 -19.37
CA LEU A 180 -35.24 4.05 -18.28
C LEU A 180 -35.89 4.65 -17.01
N GLU A 181 -36.67 5.72 -17.14
CA GLU A 181 -37.38 6.31 -16.00
C GLU A 181 -38.44 5.37 -15.43
N ALA A 182 -39.18 4.65 -16.28
CA ALA A 182 -40.12 3.62 -15.81
C ALA A 182 -39.40 2.49 -15.04
N ALA A 183 -38.25 2.04 -15.53
CA ALA A 183 -37.42 1.03 -14.87
C ALA A 183 -36.92 1.50 -13.50
N LYS A 184 -36.47 2.76 -13.40
CA LYS A 184 -36.04 3.39 -12.16
C LYS A 184 -37.17 3.44 -11.14
N ILE A 185 -38.35 3.92 -11.53
CA ILE A 185 -39.52 4.00 -10.64
C ILE A 185 -39.91 2.61 -10.13
N GLY A 186 -39.97 1.62 -11.02
CA GLY A 186 -40.26 0.22 -10.65
C GLY A 186 -39.23 -0.35 -9.68
N SER A 187 -37.94 -0.12 -9.93
CA SER A 187 -36.84 -0.61 -9.09
C SER A 187 -36.84 0.02 -7.70
N VAL A 188 -37.13 1.32 -7.59
CA VAL A 188 -37.26 2.00 -6.29
C VAL A 188 -38.48 1.50 -5.51
N ALA A 189 -39.61 1.26 -6.18
CA ALA A 189 -40.78 0.67 -5.54
C ALA A 189 -40.48 -0.75 -5.02
N ASN A 190 -39.78 -1.56 -5.81
CA ASN A 190 -39.37 -2.91 -5.42
C ASN A 190 -38.37 -2.90 -4.26
N ALA A 191 -37.43 -1.96 -4.22
CA ALA A 191 -36.48 -1.81 -3.11
C ALA A 191 -37.20 -1.55 -1.79
N ARG A 192 -38.21 -0.66 -1.83
CA ARG A 192 -39.06 -0.36 -0.66
C ARG A 192 -39.89 -1.57 -0.24
N HIS A 193 -40.48 -2.30 -1.18
CA HIS A 193 -41.28 -3.49 -0.89
C HIS A 193 -40.43 -4.62 -0.29
N SER A 194 -39.19 -4.77 -0.77
CA SER A 194 -38.25 -5.81 -0.34
C SER A 194 -37.54 -5.47 0.98
N ASN A 195 -37.84 -4.33 1.60
CA ASN A 195 -37.22 -3.85 2.84
C ASN A 195 -35.68 -3.89 2.80
N VAL A 196 -35.10 -3.44 1.67
CA VAL A 196 -33.66 -3.40 1.47
C VAL A 196 -33.04 -2.42 2.47
N LEU A 197 -31.94 -2.82 3.12
CA LEU A 197 -31.24 -1.91 4.03
C LEU A 197 -30.81 -0.65 3.28
N PRO A 198 -30.95 0.56 3.86
CA PRO A 198 -30.67 1.82 3.16
C PRO A 198 -29.28 1.88 2.53
N LEU A 199 -28.29 1.26 3.17
CA LEU A 199 -26.90 1.24 2.69
C LEU A 199 -26.69 0.43 1.40
N TYR A 200 -27.60 -0.50 1.07
CA TYR A 200 -27.58 -1.29 -0.16
C TYR A 200 -28.63 -0.85 -1.19
N GLU A 201 -29.49 0.12 -0.86
CA GLU A 201 -30.60 0.55 -1.71
C GLU A 201 -30.13 0.97 -3.11
N LYS A 202 -29.04 1.75 -3.17
CA LYS A 202 -28.46 2.23 -4.44
C LYS A 202 -27.97 1.08 -5.32
N PHE A 203 -27.29 0.09 -4.73
CA PHE A 203 -26.84 -1.10 -5.46
C PHE A 203 -28.03 -1.93 -5.96
N PHE A 204 -29.01 -2.18 -5.09
CA PHE A 204 -30.20 -2.95 -5.43
C PHE A 204 -30.97 -2.31 -6.59
N VAL A 205 -31.19 -0.99 -6.56
CA VAL A 205 -31.85 -0.27 -7.65
C VAL A 205 -31.08 -0.44 -8.97
N TYR A 206 -29.75 -0.34 -8.94
CA TYR A 206 -28.93 -0.53 -10.15
C TYR A 206 -28.98 -1.95 -10.69
N GLU A 207 -28.96 -2.93 -9.81
CA GLU A 207 -29.07 -4.32 -10.19
C GLU A 207 -30.44 -4.61 -10.84
N GLU A 208 -31.53 -4.12 -10.25
CA GLU A 208 -32.89 -4.31 -10.77
C GLU A 208 -33.12 -3.59 -12.11
N VAL A 209 -32.58 -2.38 -12.28
CA VAL A 209 -32.62 -1.67 -13.57
C VAL A 209 -31.94 -2.51 -14.65
N LEU A 210 -30.73 -3.02 -14.40
CA LEU A 210 -29.98 -3.82 -15.37
C LEU A 210 -30.60 -5.20 -15.64
N LYS A 211 -31.35 -5.78 -14.68
CA LYS A 211 -32.11 -7.02 -14.88
C LYS A 211 -33.37 -6.84 -15.73
N GLY A 212 -33.85 -5.60 -15.91
CA GLY A 212 -35.03 -5.33 -16.73
C GLY A 212 -34.84 -5.81 -18.17
N ALA A 213 -35.88 -6.38 -18.78
CA ALA A 213 -35.80 -6.99 -20.11
C ALA A 213 -35.23 -6.06 -21.20
N GLN A 214 -35.43 -4.75 -21.07
CA GLN A 214 -34.90 -3.74 -21.99
C GLN A 214 -33.38 -3.49 -21.87
N PHE A 215 -32.73 -4.00 -20.82
CA PHE A 215 -31.30 -3.84 -20.53
C PHE A 215 -30.58 -5.19 -20.39
N ALA A 216 -31.27 -6.30 -20.69
CA ALA A 216 -30.74 -7.66 -20.51
C ALA A 216 -29.44 -7.90 -21.31
N ASP A 217 -29.32 -7.27 -22.49
CA ASP A 217 -28.14 -7.38 -23.36
C ASP A 217 -27.09 -6.30 -23.09
N TYR A 218 -27.33 -5.38 -22.14
CA TYR A 218 -26.40 -4.31 -21.82
C TYR A 218 -25.27 -4.82 -20.93
N ASP A 219 -24.16 -5.22 -21.56
CA ASP A 219 -22.97 -5.66 -20.84
C ASP A 219 -22.14 -4.46 -20.33
N LEU A 220 -22.44 -4.03 -19.10
CA LEU A 220 -21.69 -2.97 -18.42
C LEU A 220 -20.24 -3.39 -18.11
N LYS A 221 -19.99 -4.68 -17.89
CA LYS A 221 -18.65 -5.20 -17.57
C LYS A 221 -17.73 -5.11 -18.78
N GLY A 222 -18.20 -5.55 -19.95
CA GLY A 222 -17.45 -5.47 -21.21
C GLY A 222 -17.05 -4.04 -21.58
N LYS A 223 -17.79 -3.04 -21.11
CA LYS A 223 -17.48 -1.61 -21.29
C LYS A 223 -16.51 -1.04 -20.25
N LEU A 224 -16.13 -1.81 -19.23
CA LEU A 224 -15.20 -1.42 -18.16
C LEU A 224 -14.05 -2.45 -18.04
N PRO A 225 -13.17 -2.58 -19.04
CA PRO A 225 -12.10 -3.58 -19.05
C PRO A 225 -11.15 -3.49 -17.84
N SER A 226 -10.96 -2.30 -17.26
CA SER A 226 -10.08 -2.10 -16.11
C SER A 226 -10.75 -2.35 -14.75
N LEU A 227 -12.02 -2.75 -14.73
CA LEU A 227 -12.80 -2.98 -13.50
C LEU A 227 -12.15 -4.02 -12.59
N ASP A 228 -11.76 -5.18 -13.13
CA ASP A 228 -11.21 -6.27 -12.32
C ASP A 228 -9.86 -5.87 -11.68
N SER A 229 -9.00 -5.19 -12.44
CA SER A 229 -7.73 -4.65 -11.91
C SER A 229 -7.98 -3.64 -10.80
N PHE A 230 -8.93 -2.73 -10.98
CA PHE A 230 -9.31 -1.78 -9.95
C PHE A 230 -9.79 -2.49 -8.66
N VAL A 231 -10.65 -3.50 -8.80
CA VAL A 231 -11.18 -4.27 -7.67
C VAL A 231 -10.05 -4.96 -6.90
N ILE A 232 -9.09 -5.55 -7.59
CA ILE A 232 -7.92 -6.21 -6.97
C ILE A 232 -7.15 -5.24 -6.07
N TYR A 233 -6.94 -4.00 -6.49
CA TYR A 233 -6.09 -3.06 -5.76
C TYR A 233 -6.80 -2.29 -4.66
N TYR A 234 -8.08 -1.96 -4.84
CA TYR A 234 -8.78 -1.03 -3.94
C TYR A 234 -9.90 -1.67 -3.11
N ILE A 235 -10.38 -2.86 -3.48
CA ILE A 235 -11.53 -3.50 -2.83
C ILE A 235 -11.16 -4.86 -2.22
N ASN A 236 -10.30 -5.63 -2.90
CA ASN A 236 -9.94 -6.97 -2.48
C ASN A 236 -9.28 -6.96 -1.10
N LYS A 237 -9.94 -7.60 -0.12
CA LYS A 237 -9.48 -7.72 1.27
C LYS A 237 -8.04 -8.22 1.40
N PHE A 238 -7.58 -9.13 0.54
CA PHE A 238 -6.24 -9.68 0.61
C PHE A 238 -5.18 -8.65 0.25
N HIS A 239 -5.52 -7.72 -0.66
CA HIS A 239 -4.63 -6.62 -1.01
C HIS A 239 -4.72 -5.47 -0.01
N THR A 240 -5.92 -5.15 0.47
CA THR A 240 -6.15 -3.98 1.35
C THR A 240 -5.91 -4.26 2.83
N ASN A 241 -5.78 -5.52 3.26
CA ASN A 241 -5.59 -5.89 4.68
C ASN A 241 -4.36 -5.24 5.33
N ASP A 242 -3.28 -5.06 4.57
CA ASP A 242 -2.09 -4.40 5.12
C ASP A 242 -2.19 -2.86 5.04
N LEU A 243 -3.17 -2.31 4.31
CA LEU A 243 -3.44 -0.88 4.24
C LEU A 243 -4.52 -0.45 5.24
N MET A 244 -5.43 -1.35 5.59
CA MET A 244 -6.54 -1.14 6.50
C MET A 244 -6.58 -2.28 7.53
N TYR A 245 -6.46 -1.97 8.82
CA TYR A 245 -6.47 -3.00 9.85
C TYR A 245 -7.88 -3.32 10.35
N GLY A 246 -8.09 -4.58 10.74
CA GLY A 246 -9.29 -5.02 11.44
C GLY A 246 -10.54 -4.94 10.58
N ILE A 247 -11.58 -4.27 11.06
CA ILE A 247 -12.89 -4.21 10.40
C ILE A 247 -12.84 -3.36 9.11
N LEU A 248 -11.90 -2.41 9.02
CA LEU A 248 -11.78 -1.52 7.87
C LEU A 248 -11.35 -2.23 6.58
N ASN A 249 -10.76 -3.43 6.65
CA ASN A 249 -10.41 -4.21 5.47
C ASN A 249 -11.60 -4.97 4.84
N GLN A 250 -12.76 -5.01 5.52
CA GLN A 250 -13.95 -5.69 5.04
C GLN A 250 -14.76 -4.76 4.13
N ILE A 251 -14.13 -4.40 3.01
CA ILE A 251 -14.70 -3.48 2.04
C ILE A 251 -15.79 -4.20 1.24
N ASP A 252 -17.04 -3.77 1.39
CA ASP A 252 -18.15 -4.23 0.55
C ASP A 252 -18.35 -3.30 -0.65
N ILE A 253 -18.03 -3.80 -1.85
CA ILE A 253 -18.18 -3.05 -3.09
C ILE A 253 -19.60 -2.52 -3.32
N ARG A 254 -20.63 -3.23 -2.82
CA ARG A 254 -22.04 -2.84 -2.99
C ARG A 254 -22.36 -1.54 -2.26
N VAL A 255 -21.60 -1.19 -1.24
CA VAL A 255 -21.76 0.01 -0.42
C VAL A 255 -20.83 1.12 -0.91
N HIS A 256 -19.58 0.76 -1.18
CA HIS A 256 -18.52 1.70 -1.52
C HIS A 256 -18.54 2.14 -2.99
N ALA A 257 -18.97 1.25 -3.89
CA ALA A 257 -19.04 1.51 -5.32
C ALA A 257 -20.24 0.79 -5.98
N PRO A 258 -21.49 1.19 -5.66
CA PRO A 258 -22.69 0.47 -6.08
C PRO A 258 -22.80 0.21 -7.59
N LEU A 259 -22.38 1.19 -8.41
CA LEU A 259 -22.39 1.06 -9.88
C LEU A 259 -21.38 0.00 -10.35
N LEU A 260 -20.17 0.00 -9.78
CA LEU A 260 -19.14 -0.98 -10.12
C LEU A 260 -19.53 -2.38 -9.65
N ALA A 261 -20.23 -2.49 -8.51
CA ALA A 261 -20.79 -3.76 -8.05
C ALA A 261 -21.86 -4.30 -9.02
N ALA A 262 -22.75 -3.42 -9.52
CA ALA A 262 -23.77 -3.79 -10.50
C ALA A 262 -23.17 -4.22 -11.86
N ALA A 263 -21.96 -3.75 -12.19
CA ALA A 263 -21.19 -4.19 -13.34
C ALA A 263 -20.61 -5.62 -13.21
N LYS A 264 -20.81 -6.30 -12.08
CA LYS A 264 -20.40 -7.70 -11.84
C LYS A 264 -18.91 -7.97 -12.16
N PRO A 265 -17.97 -7.39 -11.37
CA PRO A 265 -16.56 -7.75 -11.47
C PRO A 265 -16.38 -9.26 -11.36
N SER A 266 -15.34 -9.79 -11.98
CA SER A 266 -15.07 -11.23 -11.98
C SER A 266 -14.75 -11.74 -10.57
N ASP A 267 -15.17 -12.96 -10.24
CA ASP A 267 -14.89 -13.58 -8.94
C ASP A 267 -13.38 -13.65 -8.64
N PHE A 268 -12.54 -13.82 -9.67
CA PHE A 268 -11.09 -13.84 -9.50
C PHE A 268 -10.51 -12.54 -8.96
N ALA A 269 -11.18 -11.40 -9.18
CA ALA A 269 -10.74 -10.09 -8.70
C ALA A 269 -10.83 -9.99 -7.16
N PHE A 270 -11.68 -10.81 -6.53
CA PHE A 270 -11.84 -10.92 -5.09
C PHE A 270 -11.07 -12.09 -4.47
N ALA A 271 -10.48 -12.97 -5.29
CA ALA A 271 -9.74 -14.13 -4.83
C ALA A 271 -8.37 -13.75 -4.25
N ASP A 272 -7.80 -14.63 -3.42
CA ASP A 272 -6.42 -14.49 -2.97
C ASP A 272 -5.47 -14.87 -4.12
N LEU A 273 -4.85 -13.87 -4.74
CA LEU A 273 -3.87 -14.07 -5.80
C LEU A 273 -2.49 -14.48 -5.25
N GLN A 274 -2.25 -14.40 -3.93
CA GLN A 274 -1.00 -14.81 -3.31
C GLN A 274 -0.87 -16.34 -3.16
N GLU A 275 -1.99 -17.07 -3.10
CA GLU A 275 -1.97 -18.55 -3.04
C GLU A 275 -1.67 -19.19 -4.40
N LYS A 276 -2.07 -18.57 -5.52
CA LYS A 276 -1.78 -19.11 -6.87
C LYS A 276 -0.29 -19.16 -7.22
N ASN A 277 0.53 -18.30 -6.60
CA ASN A 277 1.99 -18.30 -6.78
C ASN A 277 2.73 -19.20 -5.77
N LYS A 278 2.01 -19.97 -4.94
CA LYS A 278 2.55 -20.94 -3.98
C LYS A 278 2.25 -22.40 -4.34
N ALA A 279 1.56 -22.67 -5.45
CA ALA A 279 1.45 -24.03 -5.97
C ALA A 279 2.80 -24.43 -6.62
N PRO A 280 3.32 -25.64 -6.35
CA PRO A 280 4.65 -26.10 -6.77
C PRO A 280 4.83 -26.20 -8.28
#